data_AF-A0A2H9QTX0-F1
#
_entry.id   AF-A0A2H9QTX0-F1
#
_cell.length_a   1.000
_cell.length_b   1.000
_cell.length_c   1.000
_cell.angle_alpha   90.00
_cell.angle_beta   90.00
_cell.angle_gamma   90.00
#
_symmetry.space_group_name_H-M   'P 1'
#
loop_
_entity.id
_entity.type
_entity.pdbx_description
1 polymer ?
#
loop_
_entity_poly.entity_id
_entity_poly.type
_entity_poly.pdbx_seq_one_letter_code
_entity_poly.pdbx_strand_id
1 'polypeptide(L)'
;MEYSVMIPNTLKNKTEKKGGKRSIFVLVILLIICSSLLTYAIVISEISRHEMPSYHSPYPETKPHAPISINSNLDFTYINGVTSGLGTKDEPYIIENWEINAKSKNGISIQNTSLCFVIRNCYIYGKYWMDGIYLNNVTNGTINNVTCEYTRNGIWVNSSAYNQIINCTVRGGYGIDVSGSNNKITSTIVHESVSSGIFLGSGINTTIENCITYDNSGAGILICSSNNLIINCTSYRNDAGISLEYASNNTIINCTLYANSWNGITFSHSSYNTMEYCLIYNHHQVYARGIDLSFSSNNNCIRNCTICNNWIGFSVPKGYYNNVLCPADDNPIYSNNFIDNIIQAEDSCSNHWNNETSGNYWNDYTGKDANIDGVGDTSYKISEGNNRDYYPLMNPVENAPSSKGSPPSEWAYLWFFLSQFLCIIVVIIIIVVGIGVVLVRLRKKGG
;
A
#
# COMPACT_ATOMS: atom_id res chain seq x y z
N MET A 1 -83.82 66.39 -2.26
CA MET A 1 -83.32 66.83 -0.94
C MET A 1 -82.38 65.73 -0.47
N GLU A 2 -81.08 65.85 -0.24
CA GLU A 2 -80.16 66.97 -0.03
C GLU A 2 -78.73 66.52 -0.44
N TYR A 3 -77.82 67.48 -0.41
CA TYR A 3 -76.44 67.55 -0.92
C TYR A 3 -75.36 66.70 -0.20
N SER A 4 -74.36 66.25 -0.98
CA SER A 4 -72.88 66.31 -0.72
C SER A 4 -72.23 65.46 0.41
N VAL A 5 -70.94 65.06 0.50
CA VAL A 5 -69.68 65.07 -0.31
C VAL A 5 -68.60 64.25 0.49
N MET A 6 -67.65 63.57 -0.20
CA MET A 6 -66.25 63.11 0.16
C MET A 6 -65.88 61.97 1.18
N ILE A 7 -65.42 60.79 0.64
CA ILE A 7 -64.07 60.09 0.64
C ILE A 7 -63.15 60.11 1.94
N PRO A 8 -62.23 59.14 2.28
CA PRO A 8 -62.10 57.65 2.22
C PRO A 8 -61.40 56.98 3.48
N ASN A 9 -60.89 55.72 3.32
CA ASN A 9 -59.90 54.91 4.11
C ASN A 9 -60.48 53.97 5.20
N THR A 10 -60.08 52.71 5.43
CA THR A 10 -58.84 51.94 5.15
C THR A 10 -59.02 50.41 5.44
N LEU A 11 -58.22 49.58 4.75
CA LEU A 11 -57.51 48.34 5.17
C LEU A 11 -58.24 47.04 5.65
N LYS A 12 -58.07 46.01 4.79
CA LYS A 12 -57.58 44.62 5.02
C LYS A 12 -58.21 43.70 6.08
N ASN A 13 -58.61 42.51 5.62
CA ASN A 13 -57.90 41.26 5.97
C ASN A 13 -58.14 40.13 4.94
N LYS A 14 -57.05 39.63 4.34
CA LYS A 14 -56.98 38.37 3.57
C LYS A 14 -56.07 37.41 4.33
N THR A 15 -56.60 36.29 4.81
CA THR A 15 -55.84 35.16 5.34
C THR A 15 -55.63 34.13 4.22
N GLU A 16 -54.47 34.19 3.56
CA GLU A 16 -54.07 33.21 2.54
C GLU A 16 -53.35 31.98 3.15
N LYS A 17 -53.69 30.80 2.61
CA LYS A 17 -53.10 29.47 2.84
C LYS A 17 -51.56 29.49 2.78
N LYS A 18 -50.89 29.52 3.94
CA LYS A 18 -49.42 29.31 4.10
C LYS A 18 -49.01 27.85 4.36
N GLY A 19 -49.93 26.88 4.32
CA GLY A 19 -49.67 25.48 4.72
C GLY A 19 -48.82 24.65 3.74
N GLY A 20 -49.07 24.73 2.42
CA GLY A 20 -48.50 23.76 1.46
C GLY A 20 -46.98 23.86 1.24
N LYS A 21 -46.40 25.06 1.29
CA LYS A 21 -44.94 25.25 1.09
C LYS A 21 -44.11 24.80 2.29
N ARG A 22 -44.64 24.94 3.50
CA ARG A 22 -43.99 24.43 4.73
C ARG A 22 -44.02 22.91 4.76
N SER A 23 -45.11 22.26 4.35
CA SER A 23 -45.20 20.80 4.30
C SER A 23 -44.23 20.17 3.30
N ILE A 24 -44.03 20.78 2.12
CA ILE A 24 -43.05 20.28 1.14
C ILE A 24 -41.62 20.45 1.65
N PHE A 25 -41.30 21.59 2.28
CA PHE A 25 -39.98 21.83 2.85
C PHE A 25 -39.65 20.84 3.99
N VAL A 26 -40.63 20.55 4.85
CA VAL A 26 -40.51 19.52 5.89
C VAL A 26 -40.34 18.13 5.29
N LEU A 27 -41.06 17.81 4.21
CA LEU A 27 -40.93 16.52 3.52
C LEU A 27 -39.53 16.33 2.91
N VAL A 28 -38.96 17.39 2.30
CA VAL A 28 -37.61 17.36 1.73
C VAL A 28 -36.56 17.18 2.82
N ILE A 29 -36.68 17.87 3.96
CA ILE A 29 -35.79 17.68 5.12
C ILE A 29 -35.89 16.24 5.66
N LEU A 30 -37.10 15.69 5.78
CA LEU A 30 -37.30 14.32 6.22
C LEU A 30 -36.68 13.30 5.26
N LEU A 31 -36.77 13.53 3.94
CA LEU A 31 -36.14 12.66 2.94
C LEU A 31 -34.61 12.73 3.01
N ILE A 32 -34.03 13.91 3.23
CA ILE A 32 -32.58 14.07 3.42
C ILE A 32 -32.13 13.35 4.69
N ILE A 33 -32.85 13.53 5.80
CA ILE A 33 -32.56 12.84 7.07
C ILE A 33 -32.66 11.32 6.90
N CYS A 34 -33.72 10.83 6.25
CA CYS A 34 -33.87 9.41 5.95
C CYS A 34 -32.75 8.87 5.06
N SER A 35 -32.30 9.63 4.06
CA SER A 35 -31.17 9.23 3.21
C SER A 35 -29.86 9.16 4.00
N SER A 36 -29.62 10.12 4.90
CA SER A 36 -28.42 10.12 5.77
C SER A 36 -28.45 9.03 6.83
N LEU A 37 -29.64 8.68 7.34
CA LEU A 37 -29.81 7.58 8.28
C LEU A 37 -29.68 6.24 7.57
N LEU A 38 -30.11 6.14 6.31
CA LEU A 38 -29.94 4.93 5.50
C LEU A 38 -28.47 4.70 5.14
N THR A 39 -27.73 5.74 4.73
CA THR A 39 -26.28 5.61 4.50
C THR A 39 -25.54 5.29 5.81
N TYR A 40 -25.90 5.94 6.91
CA TYR A 40 -25.35 5.62 8.23
C TYR A 40 -25.68 4.18 8.66
N ALA A 41 -26.89 3.70 8.42
CA ALA A 41 -27.29 2.32 8.69
C ALA A 41 -26.59 1.32 7.78
N ILE A 42 -26.33 1.66 6.51
CA ILE A 42 -25.54 0.82 5.58
C ILE A 42 -24.09 0.75 6.07
N VAL A 43 -23.47 1.87 6.41
CA VAL A 43 -22.11 1.94 6.98
C VAL A 43 -22.03 1.17 8.30
N ILE A 44 -23.01 1.34 9.21
CA ILE A 44 -23.11 0.53 10.43
C ILE A 44 -23.30 -0.94 10.06
N SER A 45 -24.10 -1.28 9.06
CA SER A 45 -24.27 -2.68 8.64
C SER A 45 -23.00 -3.27 8.04
N GLU A 46 -22.19 -2.48 7.32
CA GLU A 46 -20.86 -2.87 6.82
C GLU A 46 -19.90 -3.10 8.00
N ILE A 47 -19.92 -2.20 8.99
CA ILE A 47 -19.13 -2.29 10.23
C ILE A 47 -19.63 -3.43 11.13
N SER A 48 -20.93 -3.73 11.12
CA SER A 48 -21.56 -4.81 11.91
C SER A 48 -21.46 -6.16 11.20
N ARG A 49 -21.30 -6.16 9.87
CA ARG A 49 -20.95 -7.33 9.05
C ARG A 49 -19.50 -7.76 9.20
N HIS A 50 -18.71 -7.07 10.03
CA HIS A 50 -17.52 -7.65 10.65
C HIS A 50 -17.90 -8.71 11.72
N GLU A 51 -18.88 -9.56 11.40
CA GLU A 51 -18.83 -10.93 11.93
C GLU A 51 -17.52 -11.52 11.42
N MET A 52 -16.74 -12.09 12.34
CA MET A 52 -15.48 -12.77 12.01
C MET A 52 -15.72 -13.69 10.81
N PRO A 53 -14.94 -13.58 9.71
CA PRO A 53 -15.20 -14.39 8.54
C PRO A 53 -15.20 -15.87 8.94
N SER A 54 -16.12 -16.63 8.34
CA SER A 54 -16.14 -18.07 8.47
C SER A 54 -14.78 -18.62 8.06
N TYR A 55 -13.99 -19.09 9.02
CA TYR A 55 -12.70 -19.72 8.79
C TYR A 55 -12.93 -21.01 8.01
N HIS A 56 -12.75 -20.93 6.69
CA HIS A 56 -12.82 -22.09 5.82
C HIS A 56 -11.48 -22.22 5.12
N SER A 57 -10.90 -23.41 5.23
CA SER A 57 -9.65 -23.71 4.55
C SER A 57 -9.81 -23.49 3.04
N PRO A 58 -8.86 -22.79 2.39
CA PRO A 58 -8.83 -22.69 0.94
C PRO A 58 -8.42 -24.02 0.28
N TYR A 59 -8.03 -25.02 1.07
CA TYR A 59 -7.58 -26.33 0.61
C TYR A 59 -8.63 -27.40 0.99
N PRO A 60 -9.32 -28.03 0.03
CA PRO A 60 -10.39 -29.00 0.33
C PRO A 60 -9.89 -30.29 0.99
N GLU A 61 -8.58 -30.58 0.90
CA GLU A 61 -7.96 -31.78 1.43
C GLU A 61 -7.48 -31.65 2.89
N THR A 62 -7.53 -30.44 3.48
CA THR A 62 -7.02 -30.24 4.83
C THR A 62 -7.84 -30.99 5.87
N LYS A 63 -7.15 -31.55 6.87
CA LYS A 63 -7.76 -32.22 8.02
C LYS A 63 -7.48 -31.43 9.29
N PRO A 64 -8.42 -31.36 10.25
CA PRO A 64 -8.15 -30.72 11.54
C PRO A 64 -6.97 -31.37 12.26
N HIS A 65 -6.05 -30.56 12.79
CA HIS A 65 -4.97 -30.98 13.66
C HIS A 65 -4.81 -30.00 14.84
N ALA A 66 -4.40 -30.52 16.00
CA ALA A 66 -4.02 -29.67 17.12
C ALA A 66 -2.75 -28.86 16.76
N PRO A 67 -2.43 -27.77 17.47
CA PRO A 67 -1.13 -27.11 17.31
C PRO A 67 0.07 -28.06 17.40
N ILE A 68 1.03 -27.92 16.48
CA ILE A 68 2.21 -28.79 16.33
C ILE A 68 3.42 -28.15 17.02
N SER A 69 4.17 -28.94 17.79
CA SER A 69 5.41 -28.51 18.42
C SER A 69 6.53 -29.54 18.22
N ILE A 70 7.59 -29.11 17.57
CA ILE A 70 8.82 -29.87 17.34
C ILE A 70 9.95 -29.06 17.99
N ASN A 71 10.48 -29.52 19.12
CA ASN A 71 11.48 -28.78 19.89
C ASN A 71 12.90 -29.34 19.72
N SER A 72 13.02 -30.51 19.08
CA SER A 72 14.27 -31.18 18.74
C SER A 72 14.07 -32.16 17.57
N ASN A 73 15.17 -32.73 17.08
CA ASN A 73 15.16 -33.77 16.03
C ASN A 73 14.29 -34.99 16.37
N LEU A 74 14.14 -35.34 17.67
CA LEU A 74 13.36 -36.49 18.10
C LEU A 74 11.85 -36.27 18.01
N ASP A 75 11.42 -35.01 17.90
CA ASP A 75 10.01 -34.65 17.91
C ASP A 75 9.38 -34.73 16.50
N PHE A 76 10.16 -34.99 15.45
CA PHE A 76 9.63 -35.26 14.10
C PHE A 76 8.96 -36.64 14.05
N THR A 77 7.71 -36.69 14.52
CA THR A 77 6.93 -37.91 14.67
C THR A 77 5.53 -37.73 14.07
N TYR A 78 4.86 -38.85 13.79
CA TYR A 78 3.49 -38.84 13.28
C TYR A 78 2.51 -38.09 14.20
N ILE A 79 2.67 -38.20 15.53
CA ILE A 79 1.81 -37.48 16.49
C ILE A 79 2.03 -35.96 16.45
N ASN A 80 3.21 -35.51 16.00
CA ASN A 80 3.53 -34.11 15.79
C ASN A 80 3.31 -33.68 14.33
N GLY A 81 2.37 -34.34 13.63
CA GLY A 81 1.89 -33.93 12.31
C GLY A 81 2.82 -34.27 11.15
N VAL A 82 3.90 -35.03 11.36
CA VAL A 82 4.75 -35.53 10.28
C VAL A 82 4.03 -36.64 9.50
N THR A 83 3.88 -36.48 8.19
CA THR A 83 3.20 -37.44 7.32
C THR A 83 4.17 -38.40 6.63
N SER A 84 5.40 -37.97 6.35
CA SER A 84 6.44 -38.79 5.72
C SER A 84 7.84 -38.16 5.86
N GLY A 85 8.87 -38.84 5.35
CA GLY A 85 10.24 -38.34 5.25
C GLY A 85 11.17 -38.80 6.37
N LEU A 86 12.45 -38.53 6.20
CA LEU A 86 13.54 -38.96 7.10
C LEU A 86 14.39 -37.79 7.61
N GLY A 87 14.08 -36.56 7.22
CA GLY A 87 14.81 -35.35 7.63
C GLY A 87 16.10 -35.10 6.85
N THR A 88 16.34 -35.85 5.76
CA THR A 88 17.49 -35.63 4.87
C THR A 88 17.13 -34.64 3.77
N LYS A 89 18.14 -34.14 3.02
CA LYS A 89 17.90 -33.22 1.91
C LYS A 89 17.01 -33.82 0.81
N ASP A 90 17.19 -35.12 0.54
CA ASP A 90 16.46 -35.84 -0.51
C ASP A 90 15.10 -36.38 0.00
N GLU A 91 14.99 -36.61 1.30
CA GLU A 91 13.77 -37.07 1.98
C GLU A 91 13.47 -36.20 3.21
N PRO A 92 13.08 -34.92 3.02
CA PRO A 92 12.78 -34.03 4.14
C PRO A 92 11.54 -34.52 4.90
N TYR A 93 11.46 -34.22 6.19
CA TYR A 93 10.22 -34.45 6.94
C TYR A 93 9.09 -33.60 6.36
N ILE A 94 7.93 -34.22 6.12
CA ILE A 94 6.78 -33.55 5.52
C ILE A 94 5.71 -33.33 6.58
N ILE A 95 5.21 -32.10 6.69
CA ILE A 95 4.05 -31.70 7.49
C ILE A 95 3.07 -31.05 6.53
N GLU A 96 1.94 -31.71 6.23
CA GLU A 96 1.07 -31.25 5.14
C GLU A 96 -0.42 -31.47 5.36
N ASN A 97 -1.23 -30.68 4.64
CA ASN A 97 -2.68 -30.82 4.58
C ASN A 97 -3.36 -30.75 5.96
N TRP A 98 -2.83 -29.90 6.85
CA TRP A 98 -3.41 -29.67 8.17
C TRP A 98 -4.17 -28.35 8.25
N GLU A 99 -5.32 -28.38 8.89
CA GLU A 99 -6.06 -27.21 9.37
C GLU A 99 -5.84 -27.04 10.87
N ILE A 100 -5.22 -25.94 11.29
CA ILE A 100 -4.75 -25.73 12.66
C ILE A 100 -5.30 -24.43 13.25
N ASN A 101 -5.90 -24.54 14.43
CA ASN A 101 -6.41 -23.41 15.20
C ASN A 101 -5.36 -22.90 16.21
N ALA A 102 -4.70 -21.79 15.88
CA ALA A 102 -3.65 -21.13 16.67
C ALA A 102 -4.19 -20.09 17.68
N LYS A 103 -5.33 -20.36 18.34
CA LYS A 103 -5.91 -19.41 19.32
C LYS A 103 -5.18 -19.36 20.66
N SER A 104 -4.59 -20.47 21.09
CA SER A 104 -4.00 -20.62 22.44
C SER A 104 -2.54 -21.07 22.43
N LYS A 105 -2.02 -21.51 21.28
CA LYS A 105 -0.62 -21.87 21.03
C LYS A 105 -0.27 -21.52 19.59
N ASN A 106 1.02 -21.40 19.31
CA ASN A 106 1.51 -21.26 17.92
C ASN A 106 1.00 -22.43 17.07
N GLY A 107 0.59 -22.17 15.83
CA GLY A 107 0.02 -23.20 14.97
C GLY A 107 1.00 -24.33 14.69
N ILE A 108 2.16 -24.00 14.12
CA ILE A 108 3.29 -24.92 13.95
C ILE A 108 4.54 -24.26 14.52
N SER A 109 5.17 -24.89 15.50
CA SER A 109 6.43 -24.43 16.09
C SER A 109 7.51 -25.46 15.84
N ILE A 110 8.60 -25.08 15.16
CA ILE A 110 9.77 -25.94 14.94
C ILE A 110 11.02 -25.23 15.47
N GLN A 111 11.77 -25.93 16.32
CA GLN A 111 12.91 -25.35 17.02
C GLN A 111 14.10 -26.30 17.09
N ASN A 112 15.31 -25.74 17.17
CA ASN A 112 16.56 -26.44 17.46
C ASN A 112 16.83 -27.65 16.56
N THR A 113 16.73 -27.46 15.25
CA THR A 113 16.99 -28.52 14.28
C THR A 113 17.69 -28.01 13.03
N SER A 114 18.55 -28.84 12.47
CA SER A 114 19.16 -28.64 11.15
C SER A 114 18.69 -29.68 10.13
N LEU A 115 17.76 -30.56 10.53
CA LEU A 115 17.15 -31.54 9.62
C LEU A 115 16.27 -30.83 8.61
N CYS A 116 16.19 -31.37 7.40
CA CYS A 116 15.39 -30.79 6.34
C CYS A 116 13.91 -31.11 6.58
N PHE A 117 13.04 -30.12 6.42
CA PHE A 117 11.59 -30.31 6.53
C PHE A 117 10.82 -29.40 5.56
N VAL A 118 9.60 -29.82 5.24
CA VAL A 118 8.66 -29.10 4.40
C VAL A 118 7.33 -29.00 5.13
N ILE A 119 6.85 -27.78 5.37
CA ILE A 119 5.47 -27.50 5.76
C ILE A 119 4.73 -27.08 4.50
N ARG A 120 3.66 -27.80 4.10
CA ARG A 120 2.92 -27.44 2.89
C ARG A 120 1.41 -27.66 2.92
N ASN A 121 0.68 -26.85 2.16
CA ASN A 121 -0.79 -26.96 2.03
C ASN A 121 -1.53 -26.91 3.37
N CYS A 122 -0.97 -26.19 4.35
CA CYS A 122 -1.57 -26.04 5.67
C CYS A 122 -2.41 -24.75 5.73
N TYR A 123 -3.54 -24.82 6.42
CA TYR A 123 -4.36 -23.66 6.78
C TYR A 123 -4.25 -23.42 8.28
N ILE A 124 -3.72 -22.26 8.68
CA ILE A 124 -3.49 -21.93 10.07
C ILE A 124 -4.22 -20.63 10.39
N TYR A 125 -5.07 -20.65 11.41
CA TYR A 125 -5.86 -19.46 11.77
C TYR A 125 -5.90 -19.21 13.27
N GLY A 126 -5.93 -17.95 13.69
CA GLY A 126 -5.83 -17.55 15.10
C GLY A 126 -6.79 -16.43 15.52
N LYS A 127 -6.39 -15.71 16.59
CA LYS A 127 -7.03 -14.47 17.09
C LYS A 127 -5.99 -13.39 17.46
N TYR A 128 -4.90 -13.30 16.71
CA TYR A 128 -3.79 -12.35 16.87
C TYR A 128 -2.91 -12.54 18.12
N TRP A 129 -3.13 -13.61 18.91
CA TRP A 129 -2.36 -13.85 20.15
C TRP A 129 -1.12 -14.72 19.98
N MET A 130 -1.14 -15.64 19.01
CA MET A 130 -0.09 -16.64 18.79
C MET A 130 0.33 -16.64 17.32
N ASP A 131 1.54 -17.12 17.05
CA ASP A 131 2.09 -17.15 15.70
C ASP A 131 1.48 -18.29 14.87
N GLY A 132 1.35 -18.08 13.57
CA GLY A 132 0.90 -19.14 12.65
C GLY A 132 1.97 -20.22 12.54
N ILE A 133 3.13 -19.83 12.02
CA ILE A 133 4.35 -20.65 12.01
C ILE A 133 5.46 -19.94 12.76
N TYR A 134 6.13 -20.64 13.65
CA TYR A 134 7.30 -20.15 14.37
C TYR A 134 8.50 -21.09 14.15
N LEU A 135 9.55 -20.57 13.51
CA LEU A 135 10.83 -21.24 13.33
C LEU A 135 11.87 -20.56 14.22
N ASN A 136 12.57 -21.32 15.06
CA ASN A 136 13.57 -20.77 15.98
C ASN A 136 14.81 -21.64 16.12
N ASN A 137 15.99 -21.09 15.82
CA ASN A 137 17.23 -21.87 15.77
C ASN A 137 17.11 -23.07 14.81
N VAL A 138 16.67 -22.78 13.59
CA VAL A 138 16.37 -23.78 12.56
C VAL A 138 17.11 -23.48 11.25
N THR A 139 17.52 -24.54 10.54
CA THR A 139 17.99 -24.43 9.16
C THR A 139 17.32 -25.44 8.23
N ASN A 140 17.38 -25.16 6.91
CA ASN A 140 16.90 -26.06 5.85
C ASN A 140 15.38 -26.34 5.86
N GLY A 141 14.59 -25.45 6.44
CA GLY A 141 13.13 -25.52 6.40
C GLY A 141 12.53 -24.92 5.13
N THR A 142 11.49 -25.53 4.60
CA THR A 142 10.66 -24.96 3.52
C THR A 142 9.22 -24.83 3.98
N ILE A 143 8.64 -23.64 3.87
CA ILE A 143 7.21 -23.36 4.05
C ILE A 143 6.66 -23.08 2.66
N ASN A 144 5.75 -23.93 2.16
CA ASN A 144 5.28 -23.87 0.78
C ASN A 144 3.76 -23.93 0.71
N ASN A 145 3.12 -22.99 0.01
CA ASN A 145 1.66 -23.02 -0.18
C ASN A 145 0.89 -23.13 1.16
N VAL A 146 1.27 -22.29 2.13
CA VAL A 146 0.61 -22.20 3.44
C VAL A 146 -0.20 -20.93 3.51
N THR A 147 -1.37 -21.03 4.13
CA THR A 147 -2.21 -19.87 4.44
C THR A 147 -2.23 -19.65 5.95
N CYS A 148 -1.78 -18.47 6.40
CA CYS A 148 -1.84 -18.04 7.80
C CYS A 148 -2.78 -16.83 7.93
N GLU A 149 -3.79 -16.92 8.78
CA GLU A 149 -4.77 -15.84 8.99
C GLU A 149 -4.99 -15.50 10.45
N TYR A 150 -5.08 -14.20 10.75
CA TYR A 150 -5.45 -13.70 12.08
C TYR A 150 -4.53 -14.22 13.19
N THR A 151 -3.23 -14.33 12.92
CA THR A 151 -2.21 -14.73 13.90
C THR A 151 -1.38 -13.53 14.33
N ARG A 152 -0.64 -13.62 15.44
CA ARG A 152 0.22 -12.53 15.95
C ARG A 152 1.29 -12.16 14.92
N ASN A 153 2.09 -13.15 14.53
CA ASN A 153 2.81 -13.15 13.27
C ASN A 153 2.21 -14.24 12.39
N GLY A 154 2.08 -14.02 11.09
CA GLY A 154 1.74 -15.08 10.15
C GLY A 154 2.81 -16.16 10.13
N ILE A 155 4.04 -15.76 9.81
CA ILE A 155 5.24 -16.59 9.85
C ILE A 155 6.34 -15.81 10.55
N TRP A 156 6.97 -16.41 11.56
CA TRP A 156 8.09 -15.82 12.27
C TRP A 156 9.32 -16.73 12.19
N VAL A 157 10.39 -16.22 11.61
CA VAL A 157 11.68 -16.89 11.44
C VAL A 157 12.72 -16.19 12.32
N ASN A 158 12.92 -16.71 13.53
CA ASN A 158 13.82 -16.15 14.53
C ASN A 158 15.13 -16.93 14.60
N SER A 159 16.28 -16.24 14.66
CA SER A 159 17.60 -16.87 14.84
C SER A 159 17.85 -18.09 13.94
N SER A 160 17.33 -18.06 12.71
CA SER A 160 17.26 -19.20 11.79
C SER A 160 17.83 -18.83 10.43
N ALA A 161 18.38 -19.79 9.70
CA ALA A 161 19.07 -19.53 8.43
C ALA A 161 18.80 -20.57 7.36
N TYR A 162 18.92 -20.19 6.09
CA TYR A 162 18.71 -21.09 4.95
C TYR A 162 17.30 -21.71 4.90
N ASN A 163 16.29 -20.96 5.36
CA ASN A 163 14.90 -21.34 5.24
C ASN A 163 14.23 -20.63 4.06
N GLN A 164 13.19 -21.26 3.51
CA GLN A 164 12.46 -20.76 2.36
C GLN A 164 10.98 -20.63 2.68
N ILE A 165 10.39 -19.48 2.36
CA ILE A 165 8.94 -19.22 2.41
C ILE A 165 8.48 -18.99 0.97
N ILE A 166 7.59 -19.85 0.47
CA ILE A 166 7.25 -19.92 -0.95
C ILE A 166 5.74 -20.02 -1.12
N ASN A 167 5.16 -19.24 -2.04
CA ASN A 167 3.74 -19.34 -2.43
C ASN A 167 2.78 -19.26 -1.24
N CYS A 168 3.14 -18.54 -0.18
CA CYS A 168 2.29 -18.42 1.00
C CYS A 168 1.30 -17.26 0.84
N THR A 169 0.17 -17.34 1.54
CA THR A 169 -0.77 -16.23 1.71
C THR A 169 -0.90 -15.91 3.19
N VAL A 170 -0.59 -14.69 3.58
CA VAL A 170 -0.41 -14.35 4.98
C VAL A 170 -1.12 -13.05 5.34
N ARG A 171 -1.92 -13.09 6.40
CA ARG A 171 -2.44 -11.90 7.09
C ARG A 171 -2.43 -12.10 8.61
N GLY A 172 -1.85 -11.16 9.35
CA GLY A 172 -1.63 -11.28 10.79
C GLY A 172 -1.37 -9.94 11.48
N GLY A 173 -0.77 -9.95 12.66
CA GLY A 173 -0.24 -8.73 13.29
C GLY A 173 0.90 -8.17 12.44
N TYR A 174 2.05 -8.82 12.44
CA TYR A 174 2.94 -8.80 11.27
C TYR A 174 2.57 -9.95 10.34
N GLY A 175 2.72 -9.74 9.04
CA GLY A 175 2.57 -10.84 8.10
C GLY A 175 3.71 -11.84 8.26
N ILE A 176 4.92 -11.43 7.89
CA ILE A 176 6.12 -12.25 7.98
C ILE A 176 7.22 -11.47 8.71
N ASP A 177 7.75 -12.02 9.80
CA ASP A 177 8.94 -11.50 10.51
C ASP A 177 10.12 -12.44 10.26
N VAL A 178 11.21 -11.90 9.72
CA VAL A 178 12.48 -12.62 9.55
C VAL A 178 13.57 -11.88 10.31
N SER A 179 13.98 -12.44 11.43
CA SER A 179 15.07 -11.95 12.28
C SER A 179 16.30 -12.87 12.23
N GLY A 180 16.41 -13.69 11.18
CA GLY A 180 17.55 -14.59 10.92
C GLY A 180 18.15 -14.37 9.52
N SER A 181 19.37 -14.86 9.30
CA SER A 181 20.15 -14.54 8.10
C SER A 181 20.04 -15.60 6.99
N ASN A 182 20.34 -15.23 5.74
CA ASN A 182 20.37 -16.14 4.59
C ASN A 182 19.04 -16.87 4.34
N ASN A 183 17.90 -16.21 4.58
CA ASN A 183 16.57 -16.77 4.31
C ASN A 183 16.06 -16.27 2.95
N LYS A 184 15.05 -16.94 2.39
CA LYS A 184 14.43 -16.54 1.13
C LYS A 184 12.90 -16.53 1.25
N ILE A 185 12.29 -15.44 0.79
CA ILE A 185 10.83 -15.29 0.65
C ILE A 185 10.54 -15.13 -0.83
N THR A 186 9.65 -15.96 -1.38
CA THR A 186 9.38 -15.99 -2.82
C THR A 186 7.91 -16.17 -3.14
N SER A 187 7.41 -15.43 -4.12
CA SER A 187 6.07 -15.61 -4.68
C SER A 187 4.96 -15.60 -3.61
N THR A 188 5.16 -14.81 -2.56
CA THR A 188 4.31 -14.81 -1.37
C THR A 188 3.46 -13.54 -1.33
N ILE A 189 2.20 -13.69 -0.92
CA ILE A 189 1.24 -12.61 -0.79
C ILE A 189 1.06 -12.30 0.68
N VAL A 190 1.25 -11.04 1.07
CA VAL A 190 1.04 -10.57 2.44
C VAL A 190 0.11 -9.37 2.45
N HIS A 191 -1.04 -9.51 3.11
CA HIS A 191 -2.06 -8.47 3.07
C HIS A 191 -2.78 -8.27 4.38
N GLU A 192 -3.48 -7.14 4.52
CA GLU A 192 -4.36 -6.86 5.66
C GLU A 192 -3.70 -7.09 7.03
N SER A 193 -2.38 -6.90 7.11
CA SER A 193 -1.68 -7.03 8.39
C SER A 193 -1.90 -5.80 9.24
N VAL A 194 -2.01 -5.99 10.56
CA VAL A 194 -2.22 -4.90 11.53
C VAL A 194 -0.95 -4.03 11.69
N SER A 195 0.19 -4.52 11.23
CA SER A 195 1.47 -3.83 11.15
C SER A 195 2.05 -3.92 9.74
N SER A 196 3.37 -4.05 9.60
CA SER A 196 4.03 -4.22 8.31
C SER A 196 3.77 -5.61 7.73
N GLY A 197 3.74 -5.69 6.39
CA GLY A 197 3.55 -6.95 5.67
C GLY A 197 4.74 -7.89 5.90
N ILE A 198 5.87 -7.57 5.30
CA ILE A 198 7.13 -8.31 5.51
C ILE A 198 8.09 -7.44 6.30
N PHE A 199 8.60 -7.96 7.42
CA PHE A 199 9.59 -7.30 8.27
C PHE A 199 10.91 -8.09 8.26
N LEU A 200 11.99 -7.45 7.82
CA LEU A 200 13.35 -7.93 7.98
C LEU A 200 13.96 -7.26 9.20
N GLY A 201 14.05 -8.00 10.30
CA GLY A 201 14.65 -7.55 11.56
C GLY A 201 16.17 -7.49 11.48
N SER A 202 16.86 -8.16 12.40
CA SER A 202 18.33 -8.10 12.52
C SER A 202 19.10 -9.02 11.57
N GLY A 203 18.42 -9.94 10.87
CA GLY A 203 19.05 -10.91 9.97
C GLY A 203 19.57 -10.28 8.68
N ILE A 204 20.69 -10.76 8.14
CA ILE A 204 21.30 -10.24 6.90
C ILE A 204 21.23 -11.25 5.75
N ASN A 205 21.53 -10.84 4.52
CA ASN A 205 21.56 -11.71 3.34
C ASN A 205 20.22 -12.40 3.05
N THR A 206 19.11 -11.76 3.39
CA THR A 206 17.77 -12.27 3.06
C THR A 206 17.36 -11.79 1.67
N THR A 207 16.75 -12.69 0.90
CA THR A 207 16.18 -12.35 -0.41
C THR A 207 14.66 -12.35 -0.36
N ILE A 208 14.02 -11.25 -0.79
CA ILE A 208 12.58 -11.16 -1.04
C ILE A 208 12.39 -11.04 -2.55
N GLU A 209 11.68 -12.00 -3.15
CA GLU A 209 11.55 -12.11 -4.60
C GLU A 209 10.09 -12.35 -5.01
N ASN A 210 9.61 -11.63 -6.03
CA ASN A 210 8.27 -11.85 -6.61
C ASN A 210 7.13 -11.78 -5.56
N CYS A 211 7.30 -11.02 -4.48
CA CYS A 211 6.30 -10.93 -3.42
C CYS A 211 5.33 -9.76 -3.67
N ILE A 212 4.10 -9.91 -3.18
CA ILE A 212 3.06 -8.89 -3.29
C ILE A 212 2.60 -8.51 -1.88
N THR A 213 2.67 -7.23 -1.53
CA THR A 213 2.25 -6.72 -0.22
C THR A 213 1.21 -5.63 -0.36
N TYR A 214 0.04 -5.78 0.28
CA TYR A 214 -1.03 -4.79 0.13
C TYR A 214 -2.00 -4.66 1.29
N ASP A 215 -2.64 -3.49 1.41
CA ASP A 215 -3.63 -3.19 2.46
C ASP A 215 -3.09 -3.48 3.88
N ASN A 216 -1.77 -3.40 4.09
CA ASN A 216 -1.16 -3.52 5.41
C ASN A 216 -1.14 -2.16 6.11
N SER A 217 -1.35 -2.15 7.43
CA SER A 217 -1.45 -0.90 8.20
C SER A 217 -0.10 -0.20 8.37
N GLY A 218 1.02 -0.91 8.21
CA GLY A 218 2.37 -0.36 8.19
C GLY A 218 3.00 -0.37 6.78
N ALA A 219 4.32 -0.53 6.70
CA ALA A 219 4.98 -0.67 5.41
C ALA A 219 4.63 -2.02 4.76
N GLY A 220 4.53 -2.07 3.44
CA GLY A 220 4.41 -3.33 2.73
C GLY A 220 5.64 -4.21 2.99
N ILE A 221 6.84 -3.62 2.91
CA ILE A 221 8.10 -4.26 3.29
C ILE A 221 8.90 -3.29 4.17
N LEU A 222 9.20 -3.68 5.41
CA LEU A 222 10.05 -2.95 6.36
C LEU A 222 11.40 -3.66 6.50
N ILE A 223 12.49 -2.92 6.33
CA ILE A 223 13.86 -3.43 6.36
C ILE A 223 14.64 -2.68 7.44
N CYS A 224 15.07 -3.41 8.46
CA CYS A 224 15.90 -2.90 9.57
C CYS A 224 17.26 -3.59 9.65
N SER A 225 17.70 -4.20 8.54
CA SER A 225 18.96 -4.94 8.40
C SER A 225 19.68 -4.57 7.11
N SER A 226 20.94 -5.00 7.02
CA SER A 226 21.83 -4.72 5.90
C SER A 226 22.05 -5.93 4.99
N ASN A 227 22.53 -5.69 3.77
CA ASN A 227 22.91 -6.73 2.80
C ASN A 227 21.75 -7.62 2.33
N ASN A 228 20.54 -7.08 2.22
CA ASN A 228 19.38 -7.81 1.69
C ASN A 228 19.13 -7.48 0.22
N LEU A 229 18.47 -8.41 -0.48
CA LEU A 229 18.05 -8.27 -1.87
C LEU A 229 16.53 -8.29 -1.96
N ILE A 230 15.95 -7.24 -2.54
CA ILE A 230 14.52 -7.14 -2.80
C ILE A 230 14.34 -6.98 -4.30
N ILE A 231 13.67 -7.95 -4.93
CA ILE A 231 13.58 -8.00 -6.39
C ILE A 231 12.18 -8.39 -6.88
N ASN A 232 11.71 -7.73 -7.94
CA ASN A 232 10.43 -8.03 -8.59
C ASN A 232 9.22 -7.98 -7.64
N CYS A 233 9.30 -7.16 -6.58
CA CYS A 233 8.24 -7.09 -5.58
C CYS A 233 7.24 -5.98 -5.95
N THR A 234 5.97 -6.20 -5.60
CA THR A 234 4.90 -5.22 -5.78
C THR A 234 4.31 -4.84 -4.43
N SER A 235 4.24 -3.54 -4.12
CA SER A 235 3.72 -3.04 -2.84
C SER A 235 2.75 -1.88 -3.04
N TYR A 236 1.50 -2.04 -2.59
CA TYR A 236 0.46 -1.03 -2.80
C TYR A 236 -0.60 -0.93 -1.70
N ARG A 237 -1.20 0.25 -1.53
CA ARG A 237 -2.20 0.54 -0.50
C ARG A 237 -1.76 0.16 0.92
N ASN A 238 -0.47 0.24 1.18
CA ASN A 238 0.09 0.18 2.52
C ASN A 238 0.29 1.60 3.05
N ASP A 239 0.77 1.76 4.28
CA ASP A 239 1.19 3.08 4.78
C ASP A 239 2.39 3.61 3.97
N ALA A 240 3.42 2.77 3.81
CA ALA A 240 4.53 2.97 2.89
C ALA A 240 4.77 1.73 2.02
N GLY A 241 5.31 1.90 0.81
CA GLY A 241 5.58 0.76 -0.06
C GLY A 241 6.74 -0.10 0.47
N ILE A 242 7.93 0.49 0.56
CA ILE A 242 9.13 -0.08 1.20
C ILE A 242 9.72 0.95 2.18
N SER A 243 10.08 0.54 3.39
CA SER A 243 10.80 1.40 4.35
C SER A 243 12.14 0.78 4.74
N LEU A 244 13.22 1.54 4.65
CA LEU A 244 14.56 1.19 5.11
C LEU A 244 14.89 2.05 6.33
N GLU A 245 15.08 1.41 7.48
CA GLU A 245 15.32 2.09 8.76
C GLU A 245 16.58 1.52 9.41
N TYR A 246 17.66 2.31 9.44
CA TYR A 246 18.98 1.83 9.88
C TYR A 246 19.49 0.65 9.04
N ALA A 247 19.19 0.64 7.74
CA ALA A 247 19.38 -0.48 6.83
C ALA A 247 20.30 -0.08 5.67
N SER A 248 21.57 -0.51 5.73
CA SER A 248 22.59 -0.14 4.74
C SER A 248 22.94 -1.28 3.79
N ASN A 249 23.56 -0.99 2.65
CA ASN A 249 24.04 -2.02 1.71
C ASN A 249 22.94 -2.96 1.17
N ASN A 250 21.69 -2.51 1.08
CA ASN A 250 20.60 -3.27 0.48
C ASN A 250 20.47 -2.96 -1.01
N THR A 251 19.95 -3.92 -1.76
CA THR A 251 19.71 -3.80 -3.20
C THR A 251 18.23 -4.00 -3.50
N ILE A 252 17.63 -3.04 -4.21
CA ILE A 252 16.19 -3.02 -4.55
C ILE A 252 16.07 -2.90 -6.06
N ILE A 253 15.53 -3.93 -6.71
CA ILE A 253 15.54 -4.04 -8.17
C ILE A 253 14.14 -4.36 -8.69
N ASN A 254 13.72 -3.68 -9.76
CA ASN A 254 12.52 -4.01 -10.51
C ASN A 254 11.25 -4.13 -9.64
N CYS A 255 11.16 -3.28 -8.61
CA CYS A 255 10.02 -3.25 -7.72
C CYS A 255 8.98 -2.22 -8.20
N THR A 256 7.71 -2.54 -8.01
CA THR A 256 6.57 -1.67 -8.36
C THR A 256 5.86 -1.20 -7.10
N LEU A 257 5.93 0.10 -6.81
CA LEU A 257 5.45 0.71 -5.58
C LEU A 257 4.39 1.74 -5.93
N TYR A 258 3.15 1.56 -5.49
CA TYR A 258 2.08 2.49 -5.88
C TYR A 258 0.93 2.63 -4.91
N ALA A 259 0.28 3.80 -4.94
CA ALA A 259 -0.91 4.07 -4.14
C ALA A 259 -0.74 3.74 -2.65
N ASN A 260 0.48 3.88 -2.12
CA ASN A 260 0.73 3.84 -0.69
C ASN A 260 0.37 5.20 -0.07
N SER A 261 -0.04 5.19 1.20
CA SER A 261 -0.63 6.36 1.85
C SER A 261 0.38 7.50 2.05
N TRP A 262 1.66 7.19 2.26
CA TRP A 262 2.70 8.18 2.47
C TRP A 262 3.78 8.09 1.40
N ASN A 263 4.75 7.21 1.57
CA ASN A 263 5.90 7.15 0.67
C ASN A 263 5.87 5.86 -0.15
N GLY A 264 6.25 5.95 -1.42
CA GLY A 264 6.55 4.76 -2.22
C GLY A 264 7.71 4.00 -1.60
N ILE A 265 8.82 4.70 -1.37
CA ILE A 265 9.97 4.18 -0.64
C ILE A 265 10.63 5.24 0.25
N THR A 266 11.05 4.85 1.45
CA THR A 266 11.77 5.70 2.41
C THR A 266 13.13 5.10 2.75
N PHE A 267 14.17 5.93 2.79
CA PHE A 267 15.48 5.63 3.35
C PHE A 267 15.74 6.54 4.55
N SER A 268 15.71 5.97 5.75
CA SER A 268 15.98 6.68 7.01
C SER A 268 17.19 6.07 7.69
N HIS A 269 18.23 6.88 7.94
CA HIS A 269 19.51 6.41 8.49
C HIS A 269 20.11 5.22 7.71
N SER A 270 19.91 5.21 6.39
CA SER A 270 20.13 4.03 5.55
C SER A 270 21.05 4.42 4.39
N SER A 271 22.31 4.02 4.46
CA SER A 271 23.36 4.44 3.54
C SER A 271 23.82 3.30 2.62
N TYR A 272 24.48 3.61 1.52
CA TYR A 272 25.08 2.62 0.61
C TYR A 272 24.07 1.63 -0.01
N ASN A 273 22.79 2.00 -0.12
CA ASN A 273 21.80 1.18 -0.79
C ASN A 273 21.78 1.46 -2.30
N THR A 274 21.35 0.47 -3.08
CA THR A 274 21.20 0.58 -4.52
C THR A 274 19.75 0.32 -4.91
N MET A 275 19.16 1.21 -5.70
CA MET A 275 17.79 1.10 -6.21
C MET A 275 17.78 1.26 -7.72
N GLU A 276 17.28 0.25 -8.43
CA GLU A 276 17.33 0.20 -9.89
C GLU A 276 16.07 -0.36 -10.54
N TYR A 277 15.72 0.15 -11.72
CA TYR A 277 14.62 -0.38 -12.54
C TYR A 277 13.26 -0.40 -11.83
N CYS A 278 13.07 0.43 -10.81
CA CYS A 278 11.83 0.44 -10.04
C CYS A 278 10.80 1.40 -10.64
N LEU A 279 9.52 1.07 -10.48
CA LEU A 279 8.38 1.88 -10.91
C LEU A 279 7.63 2.40 -9.68
N ILE A 280 7.58 3.73 -9.51
CA ILE A 280 7.04 4.38 -8.32
C ILE A 280 5.99 5.40 -8.73
N TYR A 281 4.73 5.17 -8.37
CA TYR A 281 3.65 6.03 -8.87
C TYR A 281 2.40 6.12 -8.00
N ASN A 282 1.60 7.16 -8.25
CA ASN A 282 0.30 7.37 -7.63
C ASN A 282 0.30 7.54 -6.09
N HIS A 283 1.35 8.14 -5.53
CA HIS A 283 1.36 8.56 -4.13
C HIS A 283 0.76 9.98 -4.03
N HIS A 284 -0.57 10.06 -4.04
CA HIS A 284 -1.34 11.32 -4.22
C HIS A 284 -1.72 12.05 -2.93
N GLN A 285 -1.51 11.44 -1.76
CA GLN A 285 -1.77 12.13 -0.51
C GLN A 285 -0.92 13.39 -0.41
N VAL A 286 -1.44 14.45 0.21
CA VAL A 286 -0.72 15.72 0.30
C VAL A 286 0.59 15.50 1.06
N TYR A 287 1.71 15.91 0.48
CA TYR A 287 3.08 15.69 0.98
C TYR A 287 3.59 14.24 0.91
N ALA A 288 2.87 13.33 0.28
CA ALA A 288 3.36 12.01 -0.07
C ALA A 288 4.53 12.10 -1.05
N ARG A 289 5.47 11.15 -0.95
CA ARG A 289 6.67 11.12 -1.79
C ARG A 289 6.74 9.81 -2.56
N GLY A 290 7.17 9.86 -3.82
CA GLY A 290 7.60 8.65 -4.50
C GLY A 290 8.78 8.05 -3.77
N ILE A 291 9.86 8.83 -3.65
CA ILE A 291 11.09 8.46 -2.96
C ILE A 291 11.42 9.52 -1.89
N ASP A 292 11.69 9.08 -0.67
CA ASP A 292 12.18 9.93 0.44
C ASP A 292 13.57 9.47 0.90
N LEU A 293 14.56 10.37 0.83
CA LEU A 293 15.88 10.19 1.44
C LEU A 293 16.00 11.11 2.66
N SER A 294 15.80 10.58 3.86
CA SER A 294 15.78 11.35 5.09
C SER A 294 16.90 10.96 6.06
N PHE A 295 17.27 11.91 6.91
CA PHE A 295 18.31 11.75 7.94
C PHE A 295 19.66 11.27 7.37
N SER A 296 20.41 10.43 8.09
CA SER A 296 21.75 9.98 7.67
C SER A 296 21.72 8.89 6.59
N SER A 297 21.13 9.21 5.44
CA SER A 297 20.97 8.31 4.29
C SER A 297 21.88 8.74 3.14
N ASN A 298 23.18 8.47 3.31
CA ASN A 298 24.22 8.92 2.39
C ASN A 298 24.61 7.84 1.38
N ASN A 299 25.21 8.24 0.26
CA ASN A 299 25.83 7.30 -0.69
C ASN A 299 24.88 6.23 -1.24
N ASN A 300 23.57 6.51 -1.32
CA ASN A 300 22.60 5.65 -2.00
C ASN A 300 22.58 5.96 -3.49
N CYS A 301 22.55 4.93 -4.34
CA CYS A 301 22.51 5.06 -5.79
C CYS A 301 21.10 4.75 -6.30
N ILE A 302 20.43 5.73 -6.91
CA ILE A 302 19.09 5.59 -7.51
C ILE A 302 19.18 5.84 -9.02
N ARG A 303 18.93 4.81 -9.82
CA ARG A 303 19.04 4.92 -11.28
C ARG A 303 18.07 4.04 -12.05
N ASN A 304 17.84 4.36 -13.31
CA ASN A 304 16.98 3.57 -14.21
C ASN A 304 15.54 3.38 -13.69
N CYS A 305 15.07 4.23 -12.78
CA CYS A 305 13.73 4.15 -12.22
C CYS A 305 12.76 5.08 -12.96
N THR A 306 11.47 4.77 -12.89
CA THR A 306 10.40 5.66 -13.34
C THR A 306 9.59 6.12 -12.14
N ILE A 307 9.61 7.42 -11.88
CA ILE A 307 8.94 8.10 -10.77
C ILE A 307 7.88 9.02 -11.37
N CYS A 308 6.61 8.62 -11.28
CA CYS A 308 5.55 9.33 -11.98
C CYS A 308 4.24 9.49 -11.21
N ASN A 309 3.48 10.54 -11.51
CA ASN A 309 2.15 10.76 -10.92
C ASN A 309 2.15 10.75 -9.38
N ASN A 310 3.19 11.27 -8.74
CA ASN A 310 3.26 11.43 -7.28
C ASN A 310 3.04 12.88 -6.88
N TRP A 311 2.68 13.11 -5.62
CA TRP A 311 2.62 14.47 -5.07
C TRP A 311 4.02 15.12 -5.09
N ILE A 312 5.01 14.47 -4.49
CA ILE A 312 6.43 14.76 -4.71
C ILE A 312 7.07 13.52 -5.34
N GLY A 313 7.78 13.66 -6.45
CA GLY A 313 8.48 12.54 -7.09
C GLY A 313 9.62 12.03 -6.21
N PHE A 314 10.55 12.92 -5.87
CA PHE A 314 11.72 12.62 -5.05
C PHE A 314 11.97 13.75 -4.04
N SER A 315 12.21 13.40 -2.79
CA SER A 315 12.46 14.39 -1.73
C SER A 315 13.71 14.03 -0.95
N VAL A 316 14.58 15.01 -0.78
CA VAL A 316 15.64 15.02 0.23
C VAL A 316 15.37 16.21 1.16
N PRO A 317 14.53 16.02 2.20
CA PRO A 317 14.12 17.12 3.05
C PRO A 317 15.28 17.66 3.87
N LYS A 318 15.23 18.96 4.16
CA LYS A 318 16.13 19.60 5.11
C LYS A 318 15.99 18.96 6.50
N GLY A 319 16.93 18.09 6.86
CA GLY A 319 17.01 17.45 8.17
C GLY A 319 18.07 18.09 9.07
N TYR A 320 17.96 17.86 10.38
CA TYR A 320 19.04 18.13 11.33
C TYR A 320 19.23 16.89 12.20
N TYR A 321 20.42 16.30 12.19
CA TYR A 321 20.73 15.10 12.97
C TYR A 321 22.17 15.14 13.47
N ASN A 322 22.39 14.83 14.75
CA ASN A 322 23.72 14.85 15.38
C ASN A 322 24.55 16.11 15.08
N ASN A 323 23.91 17.28 15.12
CA ASN A 323 24.51 18.59 14.78
C ASN A 323 24.94 18.77 13.31
N VAL A 324 24.49 17.90 12.42
CA VAL A 324 24.66 18.02 10.97
C VAL A 324 23.34 18.47 10.36
N LEU A 325 23.40 19.62 9.67
CA LEU A 325 22.31 20.06 8.81
C LEU A 325 22.40 19.31 7.49
N CYS A 326 21.26 18.85 6.98
CA CYS A 326 21.15 18.13 5.71
C CYS A 326 21.98 16.83 5.66
N PRO A 327 21.76 15.86 6.57
CA PRO A 327 22.60 14.68 6.71
C PRO A 327 22.46 13.60 5.61
N ALA A 328 21.74 13.88 4.50
CA ALA A 328 21.48 12.95 3.39
C ALA A 328 22.18 13.46 2.12
N ASP A 329 23.50 13.30 2.09
CA ASP A 329 24.41 13.79 1.07
C ASP A 329 25.02 12.65 0.23
N ASP A 330 25.68 13.05 -0.87
CA ASP A 330 26.47 12.20 -1.74
C ASP A 330 25.67 11.03 -2.37
N ASN A 331 24.37 11.20 -2.61
CA ASN A 331 23.54 10.20 -3.30
C ASN A 331 23.57 10.42 -4.82
N PRO A 332 24.05 9.47 -5.64
CA PRO A 332 23.94 9.54 -7.10
C PRO A 332 22.52 9.21 -7.58
N ILE A 333 21.91 10.16 -8.28
CA ILE A 333 20.53 10.10 -8.78
C ILE A 333 20.55 10.44 -10.28
N TYR A 334 20.58 9.43 -11.15
CA TYR A 334 20.72 9.64 -12.60
C TYR A 334 20.03 8.56 -13.42
N SER A 335 19.77 8.83 -14.71
CA SER A 335 19.06 7.93 -15.62
C SER A 335 17.67 7.52 -15.09
N ASN A 336 16.97 8.41 -14.41
CA ASN A 336 15.58 8.21 -14.00
C ASN A 336 14.61 8.99 -14.88
N ASN A 337 13.35 8.55 -14.91
CA ASN A 337 12.25 9.25 -15.56
C ASN A 337 11.35 9.92 -14.52
N PHE A 338 11.34 11.25 -14.48
CA PHE A 338 10.41 12.06 -13.68
C PHE A 338 9.26 12.57 -14.55
N ILE A 339 8.06 12.04 -14.32
CA ILE A 339 6.90 12.23 -15.21
C ILE A 339 5.65 12.59 -14.43
N ASP A 340 5.06 13.76 -14.70
CA ASP A 340 3.73 14.15 -14.18
C ASP A 340 3.62 14.10 -12.65
N ASN A 341 4.72 14.33 -11.93
CA ASN A 341 4.66 14.58 -10.50
C ASN A 341 4.22 16.03 -10.26
N ILE A 342 3.47 16.30 -9.18
CA ILE A 342 3.08 17.69 -8.85
C ILE A 342 4.34 18.52 -8.55
N ILE A 343 5.29 17.93 -7.83
CA ILE A 343 6.64 18.43 -7.66
C ILE A 343 7.60 17.33 -8.11
N GLN A 344 8.46 17.59 -9.10
CA GLN A 344 9.36 16.56 -9.64
C GLN A 344 10.38 16.08 -8.60
N ALA A 345 11.12 17.03 -8.04
CA ALA A 345 12.16 16.77 -7.06
C ALA A 345 12.40 17.97 -6.15
N GLU A 346 12.67 17.69 -4.88
CA GLU A 346 13.12 18.64 -3.86
C GLU A 346 14.38 18.10 -3.21
N ASP A 347 15.39 18.95 -3.04
CA ASP A 347 16.64 18.55 -2.43
C ASP A 347 17.31 19.73 -1.73
N SER A 348 17.27 19.69 -0.40
CA SER A 348 17.92 20.68 0.46
C SER A 348 19.33 20.30 0.87
N CYS A 349 19.79 19.09 0.53
CA CYS A 349 21.09 18.56 0.90
C CYS A 349 22.07 18.72 -0.28
N SER A 350 23.15 17.94 -0.31
CA SER A 350 24.17 17.96 -1.36
C SER A 350 24.19 16.61 -2.07
N ASN A 351 23.45 16.48 -3.17
CA ASN A 351 23.36 15.24 -3.94
C ASN A 351 23.67 15.43 -5.42
N HIS A 352 23.93 14.33 -6.12
CA HIS A 352 24.38 14.32 -7.51
C HIS A 352 23.25 13.89 -8.44
N TRP A 353 22.65 14.84 -9.14
CA TRP A 353 21.49 14.61 -10.03
C TRP A 353 21.87 14.23 -11.47
N ASN A 354 23.14 13.91 -11.69
CA ASN A 354 23.68 13.44 -12.97
C ASN A 354 25.01 12.72 -12.73
N ASN A 355 25.42 11.92 -13.72
CA ASN A 355 26.80 11.44 -13.84
C ASN A 355 27.61 12.37 -14.76
N GLU A 356 28.80 11.95 -15.19
CA GLU A 356 29.71 12.77 -16.02
C GLU A 356 29.17 13.10 -17.42
N THR A 357 28.21 12.32 -17.93
CA THR A 357 27.76 12.42 -19.34
C THR A 357 26.25 12.50 -19.52
N SER A 358 25.47 12.23 -18.47
CA SER A 358 24.01 12.12 -18.54
C SER A 358 23.35 12.31 -17.18
N GLY A 359 22.12 12.78 -17.20
CA GLY A 359 21.30 13.07 -16.04
C GLY A 359 20.00 12.27 -16.04
N ASN A 360 18.92 12.92 -15.63
CA ASN A 360 17.58 12.37 -15.59
C ASN A 360 16.71 12.97 -16.69
N TYR A 361 15.64 12.26 -17.05
CA TYR A 361 14.58 12.79 -17.88
C TYR A 361 13.53 13.48 -17.01
N TRP A 362 13.11 14.68 -17.42
CA TRP A 362 12.08 15.47 -16.76
C TRP A 362 11.02 15.86 -17.78
N ASN A 363 9.76 15.49 -17.56
CA ASN A 363 8.73 15.76 -18.57
C ASN A 363 8.36 17.25 -18.72
N ASP A 364 8.78 18.08 -17.78
CA ASP A 364 8.65 19.55 -17.79
C ASP A 364 9.93 20.27 -18.27
N TYR A 365 10.97 19.54 -18.67
CA TYR A 365 12.17 20.15 -19.24
C TYR A 365 11.90 20.78 -20.61
N THR A 366 12.25 22.05 -20.74
CA THR A 366 12.01 22.86 -21.95
C THR A 366 13.31 23.45 -22.54
N GLY A 367 14.46 22.95 -22.10
CA GLY A 367 15.76 23.37 -22.61
C GLY A 367 16.01 22.93 -24.05
N LYS A 368 17.17 23.31 -24.58
CA LYS A 368 17.60 23.01 -25.95
C LYS A 368 18.74 22.00 -25.92
N ASP A 369 18.80 21.20 -26.97
CA ASP A 369 19.90 20.31 -27.32
C ASP A 369 20.42 20.77 -28.69
N ALA A 370 21.41 21.66 -28.68
CA ALA A 370 21.93 22.31 -29.88
C ALA A 370 22.98 21.45 -30.59
N ASN A 371 23.65 20.56 -29.87
CA ASN A 371 24.65 19.64 -30.42
C ASN A 371 24.05 18.29 -30.86
N ILE A 372 22.77 18.04 -30.55
CA ILE A 372 21.95 16.87 -30.94
C ILE A 372 22.56 15.58 -30.38
N ASP A 373 23.05 15.61 -29.14
CA ASP A 373 23.59 14.43 -28.46
C ASP A 373 22.56 13.73 -27.56
N GLY A 374 21.33 14.26 -27.47
CA GLY A 374 20.25 13.74 -26.64
C GLY A 374 20.26 14.25 -25.20
N VAL A 375 21.20 15.14 -24.86
CA VAL A 375 21.34 15.82 -23.57
C VAL A 375 21.05 17.30 -23.74
N GLY A 376 20.31 17.89 -22.80
CA GLY A 376 20.01 19.30 -22.81
C GLY A 376 21.20 20.17 -22.39
N ASP A 377 21.47 21.24 -23.16
CA ASP A 377 22.56 22.21 -22.91
C ASP A 377 22.29 23.12 -21.70
N THR A 378 21.06 23.13 -21.18
CA THR A 378 20.66 23.96 -20.02
C THR A 378 20.40 23.06 -18.82
N SER A 379 21.10 23.27 -17.72
CA SER A 379 20.89 22.50 -16.49
C SER A 379 19.44 22.60 -15.99
N TYR A 380 18.88 21.49 -15.50
CA TYR A 380 17.61 21.47 -14.79
C TYR A 380 17.84 21.78 -13.29
N LYS A 381 17.11 22.74 -12.73
CA LYS A 381 17.26 23.14 -11.32
C LYS A 381 16.38 22.25 -10.43
N ILE A 382 16.95 21.72 -9.35
CA ILE A 382 16.19 20.99 -8.32
C ILE A 382 15.66 21.99 -7.30
N SER A 383 14.41 21.79 -6.87
CA SER A 383 13.77 22.67 -5.89
C SER A 383 14.41 22.54 -4.51
N GLU A 384 14.20 23.54 -3.65
CA GLU A 384 14.61 23.53 -2.23
C GLU A 384 16.12 23.45 -1.92
N GLY A 385 16.98 23.89 -2.85
CA GLY A 385 18.42 23.98 -2.63
C GLY A 385 19.17 24.62 -3.79
N ASN A 386 20.45 24.27 -3.94
CA ASN A 386 21.31 24.72 -5.04
C ASN A 386 21.64 23.60 -6.04
N ASN A 387 21.10 22.39 -5.85
CA ASN A 387 21.38 21.25 -6.70
C ASN A 387 20.76 21.41 -8.10
N ARG A 388 21.44 20.82 -9.07
CA ARG A 388 21.08 20.86 -10.48
C ARG A 388 21.43 19.53 -11.11
N ASP A 389 20.60 19.10 -12.03
CA ASP A 389 20.98 18.14 -13.05
C ASP A 389 21.62 18.92 -14.21
N TYR A 390 22.92 18.72 -14.41
CA TYR A 390 23.68 19.42 -15.45
C TYR A 390 23.52 18.81 -16.84
N TYR A 391 22.98 17.59 -16.93
CA TYR A 391 22.88 16.83 -18.18
C TYR A 391 21.47 16.24 -18.36
N PRO A 392 20.39 17.05 -18.27
CA PRO A 392 19.03 16.53 -18.38
C PRO A 392 18.81 15.84 -19.73
N LEU A 393 18.15 14.68 -19.72
CA LEU A 393 17.90 13.91 -20.94
C LEU A 393 16.75 14.51 -21.74
N MET A 394 16.90 14.58 -23.06
CA MET A 394 15.86 15.08 -23.97
C MET A 394 14.72 14.07 -24.18
N ASN A 395 15.00 12.78 -23.97
CA ASN A 395 14.03 11.69 -24.12
C ASN A 395 13.99 10.80 -22.87
N PRO A 396 12.85 10.14 -22.59
CA PRO A 396 12.78 9.17 -21.51
C PRO A 396 13.80 8.03 -21.67
N VAL A 397 14.28 7.52 -20.55
CA VAL A 397 15.15 6.34 -20.48
C VAL A 397 14.38 5.12 -20.99
N GLU A 398 14.79 4.57 -22.14
CA GLU A 398 14.04 3.56 -22.90
C GLU A 398 13.82 2.24 -22.15
N ASN A 399 14.78 1.82 -21.31
CA ASN A 399 14.73 0.54 -20.60
C ASN A 399 14.20 0.66 -19.16
N ALA A 400 13.77 1.84 -18.74
CA ALA A 400 13.12 2.01 -17.44
C ALA A 400 11.68 1.49 -17.48
N PRO A 401 11.14 0.97 -16.37
CA PRO A 401 9.77 0.43 -16.36
C PRO A 401 8.73 1.51 -16.65
N SER A 402 7.60 1.15 -17.28
CA SER A 402 6.53 2.09 -17.64
C SER A 402 5.23 1.80 -16.91
N SER A 403 4.50 2.86 -16.53
CA SER A 403 3.14 2.76 -15.97
C SER A 403 2.05 2.54 -17.03
N LYS A 404 2.38 2.59 -18.34
CA LYS A 404 1.45 2.33 -19.45
C LYS A 404 1.07 0.85 -19.51
N GLY A 405 0.09 0.47 -18.71
CA GLY A 405 -0.40 -0.91 -18.55
C GLY A 405 -1.04 -1.17 -17.18
N SER A 406 -0.82 -0.27 -16.22
CA SER A 406 -1.40 -0.37 -14.88
C SER A 406 -2.89 0.02 -14.87
N PRO A 407 -3.71 -0.58 -13.96
CA PRO A 407 -5.12 -0.22 -13.85
C PRO A 407 -5.26 1.29 -13.62
N PRO A 408 -6.31 1.91 -14.19
CA PRO A 408 -6.40 3.36 -14.22
C PRO A 408 -6.44 3.93 -12.80
N SER A 409 -5.86 5.13 -12.65
CA SER A 409 -5.80 5.86 -11.40
C SER A 409 -7.19 6.01 -10.75
N GLU A 410 -7.24 6.27 -9.45
CA GLU A 410 -8.47 6.55 -8.71
C GLU A 410 -9.37 7.60 -9.39
N TRP A 411 -8.79 8.47 -10.21
CA TRP A 411 -9.52 9.41 -11.06
C TRP A 411 -10.48 8.73 -12.03
N ALA A 412 -10.17 7.57 -12.62
CA ALA A 412 -11.12 6.84 -13.45
C ALA A 412 -12.30 6.29 -12.63
N TYR A 413 -12.06 5.87 -11.38
CA TYR A 413 -13.13 5.53 -10.45
C TYR A 413 -13.92 6.77 -10.03
N LEU A 414 -13.27 7.92 -9.83
CA LEU A 414 -13.93 9.19 -9.55
C LEU A 414 -14.81 9.62 -10.74
N TRP A 415 -14.35 9.51 -11.98
CA TRP A 415 -15.15 9.76 -13.18
C TRP A 415 -16.32 8.78 -13.29
N PHE A 416 -16.10 7.51 -12.95
CA PHE A 416 -17.17 6.51 -12.86
C PHE A 416 -18.21 6.91 -11.79
N PHE A 417 -17.80 7.22 -10.56
CA PHE A 417 -18.71 7.63 -9.49
C PHE A 417 -19.38 8.98 -9.77
N LEU A 418 -18.67 9.96 -10.33
CA LEU A 418 -19.23 11.24 -10.78
C LEU A 418 -20.28 11.03 -11.87
N SER A 419 -20.06 10.09 -12.80
CA SER A 419 -21.06 9.75 -13.82
C SER A 419 -22.32 9.13 -13.20
N GLN A 420 -22.17 8.27 -12.19
CA GLN A 420 -23.30 7.71 -11.44
C GLN A 420 -24.04 8.81 -10.65
N PHE A 421 -23.29 9.74 -10.03
CA PHE A 421 -23.85 10.86 -9.28
C PHE A 421 -24.63 11.82 -10.19
N LEU A 422 -24.11 12.08 -11.40
CA LEU A 422 -24.78 12.88 -12.42
C LEU A 422 -26.08 12.21 -12.89
N CYS A 423 -26.07 10.89 -13.10
CA CYS A 423 -27.26 10.11 -13.41
C CYS A 423 -28.33 10.22 -12.30
N ILE A 424 -27.93 10.14 -11.04
CA ILE A 424 -28.85 10.31 -9.89
C ILE A 424 -29.46 11.72 -9.88
N ILE A 425 -28.65 12.77 -10.11
CA ILE A 425 -29.14 14.16 -10.21
C ILE A 425 -30.16 14.31 -11.35
N VAL A 426 -29.89 13.73 -12.52
CA VAL A 426 -30.81 13.77 -13.67
C VAL A 426 -32.14 13.08 -13.34
N VAL A 427 -32.10 11.92 -12.70
CA VAL A 427 -33.31 11.20 -12.26
C VAL A 427 -34.11 12.04 -11.25
N ILE A 428 -33.45 12.69 -10.29
CA ILE A 428 -34.10 13.58 -9.32
C ILE A 428 -34.77 14.76 -10.04
N ILE A 429 -34.09 15.39 -11.01
CA ILE A 429 -34.65 16.50 -11.78
C ILE A 429 -35.90 16.04 -12.55
N ILE A 430 -35.85 14.88 -13.21
CA ILE A 430 -37.00 14.32 -13.95
C ILE A 430 -38.19 14.07 -13.01
N ILE A 431 -37.95 13.52 -11.82
CA ILE A 431 -38.99 13.29 -10.81
C ILE A 431 -39.59 14.61 -10.34
N VAL A 432 -38.77 15.60 -10.01
CA VAL A 432 -39.22 16.93 -9.54
C VAL A 432 -40.03 17.65 -10.61
N VAL A 433 -39.57 17.63 -11.87
CA VAL A 433 -40.30 18.22 -13.00
C VAL A 433 -41.60 17.46 -13.24
N GLY A 434 -41.58 16.13 -13.20
CA GLY A 434 -42.76 15.27 -13.34
C GLY A 434 -43.82 15.56 -12.28
N ILE A 435 -43.41 15.65 -11.01
CA ILE A 435 -44.28 16.05 -9.89
C ILE A 435 -44.81 17.47 -10.11
N GLY A 436 -43.97 18.41 -10.54
CA GLY A 436 -44.38 19.79 -10.86
C GLY A 436 -45.48 19.83 -11.94
N VAL A 437 -45.33 19.04 -13.01
CA VAL A 437 -46.32 18.93 -14.09
C VAL A 437 -47.63 18.32 -13.58
N VAL A 438 -47.57 17.27 -12.76
CA VAL A 438 -48.76 16.65 -12.15
C VAL A 438 -49.49 17.64 -11.25
N LEU A 439 -48.76 18.39 -10.41
CA LEU A 439 -49.34 19.40 -9.53
C LEU A 439 -50.00 20.55 -10.32
N VAL A 440 -49.40 20.98 -11.42
CA VAL A 440 -50.00 22.00 -12.31
C VAL A 440 -51.28 21.46 -12.98
N ARG A 441 -51.29 20.20 -13.42
CA ARG A 441 -52.47 19.56 -14.01
C ARG A 441 -53.60 19.37 -13.01
N LEU A 442 -53.31 18.95 -11.78
CA LEU A 442 -54.29 18.84 -10.70
C LEU A 442 -54.89 20.20 -10.33
N ARG A 443 -54.08 21.26 -10.36
CA ARG A 443 -54.53 22.63 -10.11
C ARG A 443 -55.44 23.18 -11.22
N LYS A 444 -55.30 22.71 -12.46
CA LYS A 444 -56.19 23.06 -13.59
C LYS A 444 -57.51 22.27 -13.60
N LYS A 445 -57.58 21.10 -12.96
CA LYS A 445 -58.80 20.27 -12.89
C LYS A 445 -59.71 20.58 -11.69
N GLY A 446 -59.23 21.37 -10.71
CA GLY A 446 -59.99 21.78 -9.52
C GLY A 446 -60.35 23.26 -9.49
N GLY A 447 -60.41 23.92 -10.65
CA GLY A 447 -60.84 25.31 -10.82
C GLY A 447 -62.25 25.40 -11.39
#